data_AF-A0A7S0H8D2-F1
#
_entry.id   AF-A0A7S0H8D2-F1
#
_cell.length_a   1.000
_cell.length_b   1.000
_cell.length_c   1.000
_cell.angle_alpha   90.00
_cell.angle_beta   90.00
_cell.angle_gamma   90.00
#
_symmetry.space_group_name_H-M   'P 1'
#
loop_
_entity.id
_entity.type
_entity.pdbx_description
1 polymer ?
#
loop_
_entity_poly.entity_id
_entity_poly.type
_entity_poly.pdbx_seq_one_letter_code
_entity_poly.pdbx_strand_id
1 'polypeptide(L)'
;AGSELTIDDALMRRACADAALDRTQTQALLELAQGEATKQALRANTEEAVARGAFGSPTAFVHEAAGAPEAMFFGSDRMEQLAHHLGLPYHGAGPASRL
;
A
#
# COMPACT_ATOMS: atom_id res chain seq x y z
N ALA A 1 -29.77 0.21 5.87
CA ALA A 1 -29.07 0.78 7.04
C ALA A 1 -27.62 0.31 6.94
N GLY A 2 -26.65 1.21 6.80
CA GLY A 2 -25.24 0.82 6.81
C GLY A 2 -24.88 0.36 8.21
N SER A 3 -24.54 -0.92 8.37
CA SER A 3 -23.94 -1.40 9.61
C SER A 3 -22.69 -0.57 9.88
N GLU A 4 -22.51 -0.13 11.12
CA GLU A 4 -21.27 0.53 11.55
C GLU A 4 -20.06 -0.36 11.20
N LEU A 5 -19.07 0.22 10.52
CA LEU A 5 -17.85 -0.51 10.18
C LEU A 5 -16.98 -0.61 11.43
N THR A 6 -17.07 -1.74 12.12
CA THR A 6 -16.16 -2.08 13.22
C THR A 6 -14.90 -2.74 12.66
N ILE A 7 -13.73 -2.18 12.98
CA ILE A 7 -12.43 -2.75 12.62
C ILE A 7 -11.97 -3.63 13.78
N ASP A 8 -12.37 -4.90 13.75
CA ASP A 8 -12.06 -5.90 14.78
C ASP A 8 -11.45 -7.18 14.17
N ASP A 9 -11.11 -8.13 15.03
CA ASP A 9 -10.57 -9.43 14.62
C ASP A 9 -11.52 -10.21 13.71
N ALA A 10 -12.83 -10.03 13.84
CA ALA A 10 -13.80 -10.72 12.98
C ALA A 10 -13.73 -10.18 11.54
N LEU A 11 -13.62 -8.86 11.38
CA LEU A 11 -13.36 -8.24 10.09
C LEU A 11 -12.02 -8.73 9.50
N MET A 12 -10.95 -8.75 10.31
CA MET A 12 -9.63 -9.15 9.83
C MET A 12 -9.59 -10.62 9.39
N ARG A 13 -10.24 -11.53 10.14
CA ARG A 13 -10.36 -12.94 9.76
C ARG A 13 -11.14 -13.12 8.46
N ARG A 14 -12.20 -12.34 8.26
CA ARG A 14 -12.95 -12.35 6.98
C ARG A 14 -12.09 -11.87 5.83
N ALA A 15 -11.37 -10.75 6.00
CA ALA A 15 -10.46 -10.23 4.97
C ALA A 15 -9.36 -11.24 4.62
N CYS A 16 -8.81 -11.96 5.60
CA CYS A 16 -7.83 -13.02 5.35
C CYS A 16 -8.45 -14.20 4.57
N ALA A 17 -9.68 -14.59 4.90
CA ALA A 17 -10.39 -15.65 4.18
C ALA A 17 -10.71 -15.25 2.71
N ASP A 18 -11.13 -14.00 2.49
CA ASP A 18 -11.38 -13.45 1.15
C ASP A 18 -10.07 -13.40 0.31
N ALA A 19 -8.93 -13.23 0.97
CA ALA A 19 -7.59 -13.32 0.38
C ALA A 19 -7.05 -14.77 0.25
N ALA A 20 -7.89 -15.78 0.49
CA ALA A 20 -7.55 -17.21 0.44
C ALA A 20 -6.42 -17.65 1.40
N LEU A 21 -6.28 -16.96 2.55
CA LEU A 21 -5.37 -17.37 3.62
C LEU A 21 -6.06 -18.39 4.54
N ASP A 22 -5.34 -19.46 4.89
CA ASP A 22 -5.89 -20.48 5.79
C ASP A 22 -5.95 -20.00 7.26
N ARG A 23 -6.54 -20.83 8.13
CA ARG A 23 -6.73 -20.48 9.55
C ARG A 23 -5.41 -20.30 10.29
N THR A 24 -4.39 -21.10 9.96
CA THR A 24 -3.08 -21.06 10.61
C THR A 24 -2.34 -19.79 10.21
N GLN A 25 -2.32 -19.46 8.92
CA GLN A 25 -1.76 -18.22 8.39
C GLN A 25 -2.47 -17.00 8.98
N THR A 26 -3.81 -17.02 9.01
CA THR A 26 -4.61 -15.95 9.59
C THR A 26 -4.26 -15.72 11.06
N GLN A 27 -4.19 -16.78 11.87
CA GLN A 27 -3.87 -16.66 13.29
C GLN A 27 -2.47 -16.08 13.50
N ALA A 28 -1.47 -16.57 12.74
CA ALA A 28 -0.11 -16.05 12.81
C ALA A 28 -0.02 -14.55 12.44
N LEU A 29 -0.78 -14.11 11.43
CA LEU A 29 -0.81 -12.70 11.02
C LEU A 29 -1.47 -11.80 12.08
N LEU A 30 -2.55 -12.24 12.72
CA LEU A 30 -3.19 -11.47 13.79
C LEU A 30 -2.26 -11.30 15.00
N GLU A 31 -1.54 -12.35 15.38
CA GLU A 31 -0.54 -12.29 16.44
C GLU A 31 0.62 -11.37 16.04
N LEU A 32 1.12 -11.50 14.81
CA LEU A 32 2.19 -10.66 14.28
C LEU A 32 1.80 -9.18 14.26
N ALA A 33 0.55 -8.85 13.91
CA ALA A 33 0.04 -7.48 13.89
C ALA A 33 0.03 -6.83 15.28
N GLN A 34 -0.14 -7.62 16.34
CA GLN A 34 -0.08 -7.13 17.72
C GLN A 34 1.35 -7.04 18.27
N GLY A 35 2.31 -7.71 17.62
CA GLY A 35 3.72 -7.74 17.99
C GLY A 35 4.38 -6.37 17.95
N GLU A 36 5.27 -6.13 18.92
CA GLU A 36 5.96 -4.86 19.08
C GLU A 36 6.87 -4.55 17.89
N ALA A 37 7.56 -5.56 17.34
CA ALA A 37 8.40 -5.39 16.15
C ALA A 37 7.60 -4.89 14.94
N THR A 38 6.38 -5.40 14.72
CA THR A 38 5.50 -4.95 13.63
C THR A 38 5.03 -3.52 13.84
N LYS A 39 4.68 -3.15 15.07
CA LYS A 39 4.28 -1.77 15.43
C LYS A 39 5.43 -0.78 15.22
N GLN A 40 6.65 -1.17 15.59
CA GLN A 40 7.84 -0.36 15.37
C GLN A 40 8.15 -0.21 13.88
N ALA A 41 8.09 -1.30 13.11
CA ALA A 41 8.27 -1.25 11.66
C ALA A 41 7.23 -0.33 10.98
N LEU A 42 5.95 -0.42 11.37
CA LEU A 42 4.89 0.46 10.84
C LEU A 42 5.17 1.94 11.13
N ARG A 43 5.62 2.27 12.35
CA ARG A 43 6.01 3.64 12.72
C ARG A 43 7.21 4.12 11.92
N ALA A 44 8.27 3.33 11.86
CA ALA A 44 9.50 3.66 11.13
C ALA A 44 9.23 3.92 9.64
N ASN A 45 8.44 3.06 8.98
CA ASN A 45 8.06 3.27 7.58
C ASN A 45 7.27 4.57 7.38
N THR A 46 6.40 4.92 8.33
CA THR A 46 5.61 6.16 8.28
C THR A 46 6.50 7.39 8.50
N GLU A 47 7.40 7.33 9.47
CA GLU A 47 8.38 8.38 9.76
C GLU A 47 9.33 8.61 8.59
N GLU A 48 9.78 7.54 7.92
CA GLU A 48 10.58 7.63 6.70
C GLU A 48 9.82 8.37 5.58
N ALA A 49 8.56 8.00 5.33
CA ALA A 49 7.74 8.67 4.33
C ALA A 49 7.60 10.18 4.63
N VAL A 50 7.34 10.55 5.89
CA VAL A 50 7.26 11.95 6.34
C VAL A 50 8.60 12.66 6.17
N ALA A 51 9.72 12.03 6.55
CA ALA A 51 11.06 12.59 6.39
C ALA A 51 11.42 12.84 4.92
N ARG A 52 10.87 12.05 4.01
CA ARG A 52 11.00 12.20 2.55
C ARG A 52 10.01 13.20 1.94
N GLY A 53 9.18 13.85 2.75
CA GLY A 53 8.27 14.90 2.32
C GLY A 53 6.83 14.45 2.01
N ALA A 54 6.46 13.20 2.32
CA ALA A 54 5.08 12.77 2.21
C ALA A 54 4.18 13.56 3.17
N PHE A 55 3.07 14.09 2.65
CA PHE A 55 2.09 14.88 3.41
C PHE A 55 0.67 14.26 3.36
N GLY A 56 0.55 13.06 2.82
CA GLY A 56 -0.70 12.31 2.72
C GLY A 56 -0.50 10.94 2.06
N SER A 57 -1.60 10.22 1.84
CA SER A 57 -1.61 8.90 1.21
C SER A 57 -2.64 8.81 0.07
N PRO A 58 -2.33 8.11 -1.04
CA PRO A 58 -1.04 7.46 -1.34
C PRO A 58 0.04 8.48 -1.74
N THR A 59 1.28 8.18 -1.37
CA THR A 59 2.49 8.85 -1.90
C THR A 59 3.38 7.76 -2.49
N ALA A 60 3.80 7.93 -3.75
CA ALA A 60 4.71 7.03 -4.45
C ALA A 60 6.06 7.70 -4.66
N PHE A 61 7.13 7.01 -4.29
CA PHE A 61 8.50 7.42 -4.57
C PHE A 61 9.09 6.50 -5.65
N VAL A 62 9.59 7.10 -6.73
CA VAL A 62 10.07 6.40 -7.92
C VAL A 62 11.57 6.60 -8.07
N HIS A 63 12.30 5.50 -8.04
CA HIS A 63 13.75 5.48 -8.24
C HIS A 63 14.04 5.14 -9.71
N GLU A 64 14.75 6.02 -10.40
CA GLU A 64 15.22 5.80 -11.77
C GLU A 64 16.58 5.06 -11.82
N ALA A 65 17.06 4.78 -13.05
CA ALA A 65 18.40 4.22 -13.26
C ALA A 65 19.50 5.13 -12.65
N ALA A 66 20.65 4.53 -12.37
CA ALA A 66 21.71 5.14 -11.56
C ALA A 66 22.09 6.57 -11.99
N GLY A 67 21.81 7.55 -11.12
CA GLY A 67 22.23 8.94 -11.26
C GLY A 67 21.08 9.97 -11.35
N ALA A 68 19.84 9.54 -11.57
CA ALA A 68 18.69 10.43 -11.58
C ALA A 68 18.16 10.69 -10.15
N PRO A 69 17.62 11.90 -9.87
CA PRO A 69 16.98 12.19 -8.60
C PRO A 69 15.69 11.36 -8.44
N GLU A 70 15.40 10.96 -7.21
CA GLU A 70 14.12 10.32 -6.89
C GLU A 70 12.95 11.28 -7.18
N ALA A 71 11.91 10.76 -7.85
CA ALA A 71 10.67 11.49 -8.08
C ALA A 71 9.59 11.08 -7.06
N MET A 72 8.80 12.05 -6.60
CA MET A 72 7.70 11.84 -5.67
C MET A 72 6.37 12.24 -6.32
N PHE A 73 5.37 11.36 -6.25
CA PHE A 73 4.00 11.59 -6.73
C PHE A 73 3.01 11.39 -5.59
N PHE A 74 2.18 12.40 -5.30
CA PHE A 74 1.10 12.32 -4.31
C PHE A 74 -0.26 12.17 -5.00
N GLY A 75 -1.09 11.25 -4.50
CA GLY A 75 -2.45 10.99 -4.99
C GLY A 75 -2.54 9.78 -5.93
N SER A 76 -3.74 9.19 -6.01
CA SER A 76 -4.05 8.08 -6.92
C SER A 76 -4.31 8.54 -8.36
N ASP A 77 -4.39 9.84 -8.61
CA ASP A 77 -4.66 10.48 -9.90
C ASP A 77 -3.38 10.76 -10.73
N ARG A 78 -2.20 10.46 -10.17
CA ARG A 78 -0.90 10.73 -10.81
C ARG A 78 -0.31 9.58 -11.62
N MET A 79 -1.06 8.50 -11.84
CA MET A 79 -0.57 7.31 -12.54
C MET A 79 -0.13 7.59 -13.99
N GLU A 80 -0.82 8.50 -14.70
CA GLU A 80 -0.42 8.91 -16.05
C GLU A 80 0.92 9.67 -16.04
N GLN A 81 1.12 10.55 -15.06
CA GLN A 81 2.37 11.32 -14.89
C GLN A 81 3.53 10.40 -14.51
N LEU A 82 3.27 9.42 -13.64
CA LEU A 82 4.23 8.38 -13.28
C LEU A 82 4.61 7.55 -14.51
N ALA A 83 3.65 7.11 -15.33
CA ALA A 83 3.93 6.36 -16.56
C ALA A 83 4.76 7.20 -17.54
N HIS A 84 4.40 8.47 -17.74
CA HIS A 84 5.17 9.40 -18.56
C HIS A 84 6.61 9.57 -18.06
N HIS A 85 6.79 9.75 -16.75
CA HIS A 85 8.10 9.88 -16.11
C HIS A 85 8.97 8.63 -16.34
N LEU A 86 8.39 7.44 -16.31
CA LEU A 86 9.08 6.18 -16.61
C LEU A 86 9.24 5.90 -18.13
N GLY A 87 8.76 6.77 -19.02
CA GLY A 87 8.74 6.53 -20.46
C GLY A 87 7.84 5.36 -20.89
N LEU A 88 6.84 5.01 -20.07
CA LEU A 88 5.90 3.92 -20.31
C LEU A 88 4.56 4.46 -20.85
N PRO A 89 3.84 3.68 -21.68
CA PRO A 89 2.49 4.04 -22.11
C PRO A 89 1.50 3.96 -20.92
N TYR A 90 0.55 4.90 -20.86
CA TYR A 90 -0.58 4.84 -19.94
C TYR A 90 -1.85 4.37 -20.66
N HIS A 91 -2.52 3.36 -20.10
CA HIS A 91 -3.70 2.72 -20.71
C HIS A 91 -4.99 2.96 -19.89
N GLY A 92 -4.99 3.94 -18.98
CA GLY A 92 -6.10 4.22 -18.09
C GLY A 92 -6.08 3.40 -16.79
N ALA A 93 -6.95 3.78 -15.85
CA ALA A 93 -7.11 3.13 -14.55
C ALA A 93 -7.93 1.84 -14.71
N GLY A 94 -7.24 0.73 -14.96
CA GLY A 94 -7.85 -0.57 -15.29
C GLY A 94 -7.55 -0.97 -16.73
N PRO A 95 -6.27 -1.11 -17.11
CA PRO A 95 -5.94 -1.66 -18.42
C PRO A 95 -6.66 -3.00 -18.56
N ALA A 96 -7.40 -3.18 -19.66
CA ALA A 96 -8.07 -4.44 -19.96
C ALA A 96 -7.02 -5.55 -19.80
N SER A 97 -7.28 -6.50 -18.89
CA SER A 97 -6.35 -7.60 -18.66
C SER A 97 -6.10 -8.29 -19.99
N ARG A 98 -4.84 -8.37 -20.42
CA ARG A 98 -4.44 -9.32 -21.47
C ARG A 98 -4.32 -10.73 -20.88
N LEU A 99 -5.36 -11.17 -20.18
CA LEU A 99 -5.57 -12.57 -19.78
C LEU A 99 -6.70 -13.14 -20.62
#